data_AF-A0A097KUR3-F1
#
_entry.id   AF-A0A097KUR3-F1
#
_cell.length_a   1.000
_cell.length_b   1.000
_cell.length_c   1.000
_cell.angle_alpha   90.00
_cell.angle_beta   90.00
_cell.angle_gamma   90.00
#
_symmetry.space_group_name_H-M   'P 1'
#
loop_
_entity.id
_entity.type
_entity.pdbx_description
1 polymer ?
#
loop_
_entity_poly.entity_id
_entity_poly.type
_entity_poly.pdbx_seq_one_letter_code
_entity_poly.pdbx_strand_id
1 'polypeptide(L)'
;SHKCDITLQEIIKTLNTLTARKNSCMELTVADVFAAPKNTTEKETFCKAATALRHIYRHHNCLSKHLSGLDRNLSGLANTTCSVNDSKKSTLRDFLERLKKIMKEKYSKC
;
A
#
# COMPACT_ATOMS: atom_id res chain seq x y z
N SER A 1 22.19 -11.18 12.30
CA SER A 1 20.98 -11.83 11.79
C SER A 1 19.80 -10.90 12.03
N HIS A 2 19.49 -10.03 11.06
CA HIS A 2 18.32 -9.15 11.19
C HIS A 2 17.10 -10.03 10.96
N LYS A 3 16.32 -10.31 12.02
CA LYS A 3 14.94 -10.81 11.86
C LYS A 3 14.24 -9.79 10.98
N CYS A 4 14.02 -10.14 9.72
CA CYS A 4 13.25 -9.31 8.81
C CYS A 4 11.92 -8.97 9.49
N ASP A 5 11.56 -7.69 9.50
CA ASP A 5 10.47 -7.15 10.32
C ASP A 5 9.19 -7.97 10.13
N ILE A 6 8.60 -8.45 11.23
CA ILE A 6 7.33 -9.20 11.25
C ILE A 6 6.25 -8.41 10.49
N THR A 7 6.28 -7.09 10.60
CA THR A 7 5.40 -6.16 9.88
C THR A 7 5.51 -6.33 8.36
N LEU A 8 6.72 -6.51 7.83
CA LEU A 8 6.95 -6.67 6.39
C LEU A 8 6.37 -7.99 5.88
N GLN A 9 6.50 -9.07 6.67
CA GLN A 9 5.88 -10.36 6.34
C GLN A 9 4.35 -10.27 6.33
N GLU A 10 3.75 -9.60 7.31
CA GLU A 10 2.30 -9.40 7.39
C GLU A 10 1.76 -8.57 6.22
N ILE A 11 2.49 -7.52 5.83
CA ILE A 11 2.17 -6.71 4.65
C ILE A 11 2.16 -7.59 3.40
N ILE A 12 3.22 -8.38 3.16
CA ILE A 12 3.32 -9.25 1.98
C ILE A 12 2.20 -10.30 1.97
N LYS A 13 1.89 -10.92 3.12
CA LYS A 13 0.78 -11.88 3.24
C LYS A 13 -0.56 -11.22 2.87
N THR A 14 -0.82 -10.04 3.39
CA THR A 14 -2.06 -9.29 3.10
C THR A 14 -2.15 -8.92 1.62
N LEU A 15 -1.04 -8.45 1.03
CA LEU A 15 -0.95 -8.11 -0.39
C LEU A 15 -1.16 -9.32 -1.31
N ASN A 16 -0.60 -10.49 -0.98
CA ASN A 16 -0.84 -11.72 -1.72
C ASN A 16 -2.34 -12.09 -1.70
N THR A 17 -3.00 -12.01 -0.54
CA THR A 17 -4.44 -12.27 -0.40
C THR A 17 -5.29 -11.28 -1.19
N LEU A 18 -4.94 -9.98 -1.17
CA LEU A 18 -5.67 -8.95 -1.89
C LEU A 18 -5.53 -9.16 -3.41
N THR A 19 -4.30 -9.27 -3.91
CA THR A 19 -4.00 -9.35 -5.34
C THR A 19 -4.50 -10.64 -6.02
N ALA A 20 -4.75 -11.71 -5.25
CA ALA A 20 -5.38 -12.93 -5.78
C ALA A 20 -6.88 -12.76 -6.09
N ARG A 21 -7.55 -11.74 -5.55
CA ARG A 21 -8.98 -11.52 -5.75
C ARG A 21 -9.25 -10.91 -7.12
N LYS A 22 -10.29 -11.42 -7.79
CA LYS A 22 -10.83 -10.86 -9.04
C LYS A 22 -12.26 -10.37 -8.78
N ASN A 23 -12.39 -9.12 -8.34
CA ASN A 23 -13.69 -8.49 -8.10
C ASN A 23 -13.69 -7.04 -8.60
N SER A 24 -14.88 -6.45 -8.76
CA SER A 24 -15.04 -5.09 -9.29
C SER A 24 -14.36 -4.01 -8.43
N CYS A 25 -14.08 -4.30 -7.16
CA CYS A 25 -13.38 -3.40 -6.25
C CYS A 25 -11.94 -3.13 -6.70
N MET A 26 -11.34 -4.05 -7.46
CA MET A 26 -9.99 -3.90 -8.00
C MET A 26 -9.88 -2.83 -9.09
N GLU A 27 -11.00 -2.47 -9.70
CA GLU A 27 -11.09 -1.42 -10.72
C GLU A 27 -11.30 -0.02 -10.11
N LEU A 28 -11.42 0.09 -8.78
CA LEU A 28 -11.55 1.39 -8.13
C LEU A 28 -10.30 2.23 -8.36
N THR A 29 -10.52 3.51 -8.62
CA THR A 29 -9.46 4.49 -8.85
C THR A 29 -8.81 4.90 -7.53
N VAL A 30 -7.49 4.87 -7.49
CA VAL A 30 -6.66 5.29 -6.34
C VAL A 30 -5.57 6.25 -6.81
N ALA A 31 -5.06 7.12 -5.93
CA ALA A 31 -3.93 7.98 -6.25
C ALA A 31 -2.67 7.14 -6.55
N ASP A 32 -1.99 7.41 -7.67
CA ASP A 32 -0.72 6.74 -8.00
C ASP A 32 0.43 7.43 -7.26
N VAL A 33 0.59 7.05 -5.99
CA VAL A 33 1.64 7.58 -5.11
C VAL A 33 3.04 7.13 -5.50
N PHE A 34 3.17 6.15 -6.40
CA PHE A 34 4.44 5.61 -6.87
C PHE A 34 4.95 6.31 -8.13
N ALA A 35 4.14 7.15 -8.77
CA ALA A 35 4.54 7.98 -9.90
C ALA A 35 5.22 9.31 -9.48
N ALA A 36 5.42 9.52 -8.18
CA ALA A 36 6.12 10.68 -7.63
C ALA A 36 7.63 10.67 -7.98
N PRO A 37 8.31 11.83 -7.95
CA PRO A 37 9.74 11.91 -8.26
C PRO A 37 10.59 11.02 -7.34
N LYS A 38 11.72 10.54 -7.87
CA LYS A 38 12.69 9.63 -7.21
C LYS A 38 13.23 10.11 -5.85
N ASN A 39 12.97 11.36 -5.47
CA ASN A 39 13.46 11.97 -4.22
C ASN A 39 12.51 11.74 -3.03
N THR A 40 11.39 11.05 -3.22
CA THR A 40 10.44 10.73 -2.16
C THR A 40 11.06 9.70 -1.21
N THR A 41 11.04 9.95 0.10
CA THR A 41 11.61 8.99 1.07
C THR A 41 10.76 7.72 1.16
N GLU A 42 11.36 6.63 1.65
CA GLU A 42 10.62 5.37 1.86
C GLU A 42 9.47 5.55 2.86
N LYS A 43 9.72 6.24 3.98
CA LYS A 43 8.69 6.53 4.99
C LYS A 43 7.53 7.35 4.40
N GLU A 44 7.84 8.35 3.59
CA GLU A 44 6.83 9.16 2.92
C GLU A 44 6.04 8.35 1.89
N THR A 45 6.69 7.44 1.17
CA THR A 45 6.03 6.52 0.23
C THR A 45 5.03 5.61 0.96
N PHE A 46 5.43 5.03 2.10
CA PHE A 46 4.53 4.19 2.90
C PHE A 46 3.38 5.00 3.49
N CYS A 47 3.64 6.21 3.99
CA CYS A 47 2.58 7.08 4.47
C CYS A 47 1.56 7.37 3.36
N LYS A 48 2.04 7.80 2.18
CA LYS A 48 1.16 8.17 1.06
C LYS A 48 0.36 6.96 0.59
N ALA A 49 0.98 5.78 0.54
CA ALA A 49 0.28 4.55 0.21
C ALA A 49 -0.82 4.22 1.23
N ALA A 50 -0.53 4.35 2.53
CA ALA A 50 -1.50 4.15 3.60
C ALA A 50 -2.70 5.11 3.48
N THR A 51 -2.43 6.40 3.25
CA THR A 51 -3.45 7.42 3.03
C THR A 51 -4.30 7.13 1.81
N ALA A 52 -3.71 6.70 0.70
CA ALA A 52 -4.45 6.34 -0.51
C ALA A 52 -5.40 5.16 -0.29
N LEU A 53 -4.96 4.11 0.43
CA LEU A 53 -5.82 2.99 0.80
C LEU A 53 -6.95 3.41 1.74
N ARG A 54 -6.68 4.34 2.66
CA ARG A 54 -7.66 4.90 3.59
C ARG A 54 -8.84 5.56 2.89
N HIS A 55 -8.59 6.28 1.80
CA HIS A 55 -9.68 6.82 0.99
C HIS A 55 -10.57 5.71 0.44
N ILE A 56 -9.99 4.63 -0.07
CA ILE A 56 -10.77 3.53 -0.65
C ILE A 56 -11.69 2.88 0.38
N TYR A 57 -11.16 2.40 1.51
CA TYR A 57 -11.98 1.62 2.43
C TYR A 57 -12.95 2.47 3.28
N ARG A 58 -12.77 3.80 3.33
CA ARG A 58 -13.71 4.73 3.99
C ARG A 58 -14.86 5.14 3.09
N HIS A 59 -14.64 5.23 1.78
CA HIS A 59 -15.67 5.64 0.81
C HIS A 59 -16.33 4.46 0.10
N HIS A 60 -15.72 3.28 0.13
CA HIS A 60 -16.23 2.08 -0.50
C HIS A 60 -16.25 0.92 0.51
N ASN A 61 -17.36 0.17 0.56
CA ASN A 61 -17.56 -0.97 1.46
C ASN A 61 -16.82 -2.25 0.99
N CYS A 62 -15.78 -2.09 0.18
CA CYS A 62 -15.05 -3.19 -0.43
C CYS A 62 -13.73 -3.45 0.29
N LEU A 63 -13.44 -4.73 0.53
CA LEU A 63 -12.15 -5.19 1.04
C LEU A 63 -11.71 -4.50 2.35
N SER A 64 -12.64 -3.85 3.07
CA SER A 64 -12.31 -2.84 4.07
C SER A 64 -11.44 -3.39 5.19
N LYS A 65 -11.69 -4.62 5.66
CA LYS A 65 -10.86 -5.29 6.68
C LYS A 65 -9.41 -5.48 6.25
N HIS A 66 -9.17 -5.86 4.98
CA HIS A 66 -7.82 -6.13 4.49
C HIS A 66 -7.08 -4.83 4.17
N LEU A 67 -7.78 -3.86 3.57
CA LEU A 67 -7.22 -2.55 3.25
C LEU A 67 -6.92 -1.74 4.52
N SER A 68 -7.77 -1.79 5.55
CA SER A 68 -7.51 -1.11 6.83
C SER A 68 -6.36 -1.74 7.61
N GLY A 69 -6.23 -3.08 7.58
CA GLY A 69 -5.06 -3.76 8.14
C GLY A 69 -3.76 -3.38 7.42
N LEU A 70 -3.81 -3.28 6.09
CA LEU A 70 -2.67 -2.86 5.28
C LEU A 70 -2.30 -1.39 5.55
N ASP A 71 -3.27 -0.47 5.63
CA ASP A 71 -3.04 0.92 6.06
C ASP A 71 -2.34 0.96 7.41
N ARG A 72 -2.85 0.24 8.42
CA ARG A 72 -2.26 0.25 9.76
C ARG A 72 -0.78 -0.16 9.75
N ASN A 73 -0.44 -1.22 9.03
CA ASN A 73 0.94 -1.71 8.97
C ASN A 73 1.86 -0.73 8.22
N LEU A 74 1.38 -0.15 7.10
CA LEU A 74 2.13 0.87 6.35
C LEU A 74 2.34 2.15 7.18
N SER A 75 1.29 2.59 7.88
CA SER A 75 1.35 3.75 8.78
C SER A 75 2.38 3.54 9.89
N GLY A 76 2.48 2.32 10.44
CA GLY A 76 3.51 1.95 11.41
C GLY A 76 4.94 2.05 10.86
N LEU A 77 5.16 1.58 9.61
CA LEU A 77 6.46 1.71 8.94
C LEU A 77 6.82 3.15 8.60
N ALA A 78 5.83 3.98 8.27
CA ALA A 78 6.04 5.38 7.95
C ALA A 78 6.40 6.21 9.19
N ASN A 79 5.70 5.99 10.30
CA ASN A 79 5.81 6.75 11.54
C ASN A 79 5.74 8.28 11.32
N THR A 80 4.89 8.71 10.38
CA THR A 80 4.66 10.12 10.04
C THR A 80 3.30 10.28 9.36
N THR A 81 2.80 11.52 9.26
CA THR A 81 1.60 11.88 8.50
C THR A 81 1.99 12.51 7.17
N CYS A 82 1.09 12.46 6.20
CA CYS A 82 1.34 12.98 4.87
C CYS A 82 0.02 13.31 4.18
N SER A 83 0.11 14.26 3.23
CA SER A 83 -0.93 14.52 2.25
C SER A 83 -0.65 13.73 0.96
N VAL A 84 -1.72 13.36 0.28
CA VAL A 84 -1.66 12.75 -1.05
C VAL A 84 -2.26 13.75 -2.03
N ASN A 85 -1.54 14.03 -3.11
CA ASN A 85 -2.07 14.78 -4.23
C ASN A 85 -2.67 13.80 -5.25
N ASP A 86 -3.83 14.17 -5.78
CA ASP A 86 -4.70 13.31 -6.59
C ASP A 86 -4.50 13.47 -8.11
N SER A 87 -3.45 14.18 -8.54
CA SER A 87 -3.23 14.50 -9.95
C SER A 87 -2.99 13.30 -10.85
N LYS A 88 -2.40 12.22 -10.33
CA LYS A 88 -2.21 10.95 -11.05
C LYS A 88 -2.99 9.83 -10.36
N LYS A 89 -3.62 8.99 -11.16
CA LYS A 89 -4.48 7.90 -10.71
C LYS A 89 -4.02 6.57 -11.30
N SER A 90 -4.28 5.47 -10.58
CA SER A 90 -4.17 4.09 -11.05
C SER A 90 -5.40 3.29 -10.62
N THR A 91 -5.48 2.03 -11.05
CA THR A 91 -6.43 1.08 -10.45
C THR A 91 -5.93 0.62 -9.08
N LEU A 92 -6.83 0.21 -8.20
CA LEU A 92 -6.49 -0.43 -6.93
C LEU A 92 -5.65 -1.69 -7.16
N ARG A 93 -5.94 -2.45 -8.22
CA ARG A 93 -5.17 -3.63 -8.61
C ARG A 93 -3.71 -3.30 -8.86
N ASP A 94 -3.45 -2.36 -9.77
CA ASP A 94 -2.09 -1.99 -10.17
C ASP A 94 -1.32 -1.39 -9.00
N PHE A 95 -2.00 -0.60 -8.19
CA PHE A 95 -1.46 -0.05 -6.96
C PHE A 95 -0.98 -1.15 -6.01
N LEU A 96 -1.82 -2.16 -5.73
CA LEU A 96 -1.51 -3.23 -4.80
C LEU A 96 -0.41 -4.17 -5.34
N GLU A 97 -0.40 -4.46 -6.65
CA GLU A 97 0.67 -5.26 -7.25
C GLU A 97 2.02 -4.52 -7.24
N ARG A 98 2.03 -3.21 -7.50
CA ARG A 98 3.24 -2.40 -7.40
C ARG A 98 3.76 -2.34 -5.96
N LEU A 99 2.87 -2.12 -4.99
CA LEU A 99 3.21 -2.15 -3.57
C LEU A 99 3.78 -3.52 -3.15
N LYS A 100 3.18 -4.62 -3.62
CA LYS A 100 3.66 -5.99 -3.38
C LYS A 100 5.05 -6.22 -3.93
N LYS A 101 5.36 -5.72 -5.12
CA LYS A 101 6.71 -5.79 -5.70
C LYS A 101 7.72 -5.06 -4.82
N ILE A 102 7.42 -3.81 -4.43
CA ILE A 102 8.28 -2.99 -3.55
C ILE A 102 8.55 -3.72 -2.21
N MET A 103 7.50 -4.27 -1.58
CA MET A 103 7.64 -4.96 -0.30
C MET A 103 8.44 -6.25 -0.40
N LYS A 104 8.29 -7.01 -1.49
CA LYS A 104 9.11 -8.20 -1.75
C LYS A 104 10.58 -7.86 -1.99
N GLU A 105 10.87 -6.81 -2.75
CA GLU A 105 12.24 -6.33 -2.98
C GLU A 105 12.90 -5.85 -1.68
N LYS A 106 12.12 -5.21 -0.79
CA LYS A 106 12.59 -4.85 0.56
C LYS A 106 12.87 -6.11 1.39
N TYR A 107 11.97 -7.09 1.34
CA TYR A 107 12.10 -8.34 2.10
C TYR A 107 13.30 -9.18 1.66
N SER A 108 13.62 -9.20 0.37
CA SER A 108 14.80 -9.92 -0.15
C SER A 108 16.15 -9.26 0.18
N LYS A 109 16.13 -8.02 0.70
CA LYS A 109 17.32 -7.28 1.15
C LYS A 109 17.48 -7.34 2.68
N CYS A 110 16.54 -7.97 3.36
CA CYS A 110 16.83 -8.65 4.62
C CYS A 110 17.62 -9.94 4.30
#